data_AF-A0A7G9RFP6-F1
#
_entry.id   AF-A0A7G9RFP6-F1
#
_cell.length_a   1.000
_cell.length_b   1.000
_cell.length_c   1.000
_cell.angle_alpha   90.00
_cell.angle_beta   90.00
_cell.angle_gamma   90.00
#
_symmetry.space_group_name_H-M   'P 1'
#
loop_
_entity.id
_entity.type
_entity.pdbx_description
1 polymer ?
#
loop_
_entity_poly.entity_id
_entity_poly.type
_entity_poly.pdbx_seq_one_letter_code
_entity_poly.pdbx_strand_id
1 'polypeptide(L)'
;MLMGFLGWVGEGSYELVDIVDLSERLHTAAADGFPFGNVQDNLDRRIHWARTRFGEDGCERHRRDLDGALRLLEGLLDDGAREAPVLLHGDLQAKNLIVCGDRLTAVDPLPVLGPPVFDLAFWIAKSVHDHPTATYLDQVCELRPDTDRDRLVRWTWALAVLENRPALPRGREQRQEFIDGLRPEVLASV
;
A
#
# COMPACT_ATOMS: atom_id res chain seq x y z
N MET A 1 -11.41 -24.34 11.33
CA MET A 1 -11.61 -22.96 10.85
C MET A 1 -10.22 -22.35 10.75
N LEU A 2 -9.62 -22.33 9.56
CA LEU A 2 -8.33 -21.66 9.32
C LEU A 2 -8.68 -20.18 9.11
N MET A 3 -8.60 -19.38 10.17
CA MET A 3 -8.72 -17.92 10.08
C MET A 3 -7.30 -17.35 10.04
N GLY A 4 -6.98 -16.60 8.97
CA GLY A 4 -5.94 -15.56 8.97
C GLY A 4 -4.64 -15.81 8.19
N PHE A 5 -4.39 -17.02 7.69
CA PHE A 5 -3.15 -17.36 6.96
C PHE A 5 -2.90 -16.43 5.76
N LEU A 6 -1.78 -15.70 5.73
CA LEU A 6 -1.46 -14.72 4.68
C LEU A 6 -0.41 -15.17 3.66
N GLY A 7 0.52 -16.04 4.02
CA GLY A 7 1.57 -16.46 3.09
C GLY A 7 2.69 -17.28 3.74
N TRP A 8 3.63 -17.70 2.90
CA TRP A 8 4.87 -18.38 3.30
C TRP A 8 6.07 -17.52 2.93
N VAL A 9 6.95 -17.22 3.88
CA VAL A 9 8.29 -16.72 3.54
C VAL A 9 9.35 -17.22 4.52
N GLY A 10 10.45 -17.75 4.01
CA GLY A 10 11.45 -18.43 4.84
C GLY A 10 10.93 -19.78 5.35
N GLU A 11 11.09 -20.05 6.64
CA GLU A 11 10.70 -21.32 7.29
C GLU A 11 9.27 -21.34 7.86
N GLY A 12 8.46 -20.27 7.67
CA GLY A 12 7.16 -20.16 8.35
C GLY A 12 6.09 -19.36 7.61
N SER A 13 4.97 -19.15 8.31
CA SER A 13 3.81 -18.37 7.88
C SER A 13 3.63 -17.12 8.74
N TYR A 14 2.87 -16.15 8.23
CA TYR A 14 2.48 -14.96 9.00
C TYR A 14 1.00 -14.63 8.78
N GLU A 15 0.46 -13.86 9.70
CA GLU A 15 -0.93 -13.42 9.80
C GLU A 15 -0.99 -11.89 9.70
N LEU A 16 -2.19 -11.31 9.57
CA LEU A 16 -2.33 -9.84 9.44
C LEU A 16 -1.83 -9.09 10.67
N VAL A 17 -2.03 -9.67 11.86
CA VAL A 17 -1.53 -9.09 13.11
C VAL A 17 -0.01 -8.94 13.11
N ASP A 18 0.72 -9.85 12.47
CA ASP A 18 2.19 -9.76 12.36
C ASP A 18 2.62 -8.61 11.43
N ILE A 19 1.81 -8.29 10.41
CA ILE A 19 2.03 -7.16 9.51
C ILE A 19 1.79 -5.84 10.23
N VAL A 20 0.71 -5.75 11.01
CA VAL A 20 0.40 -4.55 11.81
C VAL A 20 1.50 -4.32 12.84
N ASP A 21 1.87 -5.34 13.63
CA ASP A 21 2.99 -5.27 14.58
C ASP A 21 4.31 -4.87 13.91
N LEU A 22 4.64 -5.49 12.77
CA LEU A 22 5.85 -5.14 12.03
C LEU A 22 5.84 -3.68 11.58
N SER A 23 4.71 -3.18 11.06
CA SER A 23 4.61 -1.79 10.63
C SER A 23 4.85 -0.82 11.78
N GLU A 24 4.27 -1.08 12.96
CA GLU A 24 4.47 -0.25 14.15
C GLU A 24 5.92 -0.27 14.63
N ARG A 25 6.59 -1.43 14.59
CA ARG A 25 8.02 -1.54 14.93
C ARG A 25 8.93 -0.81 13.95
N LEU A 26 8.56 -0.73 12.68
CA LEU A 26 9.33 -0.01 11.65
C LEU A 26 9.13 1.51 11.75
N HIS A 27 7.92 1.94 12.11
CA HIS A 27 7.49 3.34 12.17
C HIS A 27 8.06 4.05 13.39
N THR A 28 9.31 4.48 13.24
CA THR A 28 10.02 5.29 14.24
C THR A 28 10.06 6.75 13.81
N ALA A 29 10.07 7.67 14.79
CA ALA A 29 10.30 9.08 14.50
C ALA A 29 11.70 9.24 13.88
N ALA A 30 11.80 10.03 12.81
CA ALA A 30 13.07 10.32 12.19
C ALA A 30 13.93 11.19 13.11
N ALA A 31 15.21 10.84 13.27
CA ALA A 31 16.15 11.70 13.97
C ALA A 31 16.47 12.94 13.11
N ASP A 32 16.84 14.05 13.76
CA ASP A 32 17.25 15.27 13.06
C ASP A 32 18.41 14.98 12.08
N GLY A 33 18.31 15.50 10.85
CA GLY A 33 19.33 15.31 9.81
C GLY A 33 19.29 13.95 9.10
N PHE A 34 18.18 13.22 9.18
CA PHE A 34 18.00 11.95 8.47
C PHE A 34 18.15 12.09 6.93
N PRO A 35 18.91 11.21 6.25
CA PRO A 35 19.31 11.42 4.85
C PRO A 35 18.29 10.94 3.81
N PHE A 36 17.11 10.45 4.23
CA PHE A 36 16.12 9.88 3.32
C PHE A 36 15.16 10.94 2.77
N GLY A 37 14.69 10.71 1.55
CA GLY A 37 13.65 11.51 0.92
C GLY A 37 12.30 11.34 1.61
N ASN A 38 11.25 11.86 1.00
CA ASN A 38 9.89 11.76 1.51
C ASN A 38 9.00 10.86 0.63
N VAL A 39 7.79 10.60 1.09
CA VAL A 39 6.82 9.75 0.39
C VAL A 39 6.50 10.26 -1.03
N GLN A 40 6.61 11.57 -1.29
CA GLN A 40 6.43 12.14 -2.63
C GLN A 40 7.51 11.65 -3.59
N ASP A 41 8.78 11.58 -3.16
CA ASP A 41 9.87 11.01 -3.99
C ASP A 41 9.58 9.55 -4.38
N ASN A 42 9.01 8.78 -3.45
CA ASN A 42 8.59 7.39 -3.68
C ASN A 42 7.43 7.33 -4.70
N LEU A 43 6.42 8.19 -4.53
CA LEU A 43 5.26 8.28 -5.40
C LEU A 43 5.63 8.73 -6.81
N ASP A 44 6.50 9.73 -6.97
CA ASP A 44 6.93 10.23 -8.28
C ASP A 44 7.52 9.11 -9.15
N ARG A 45 8.35 8.25 -8.54
CA ARG A 45 8.88 7.05 -9.21
C ARG A 45 7.77 6.10 -9.63
N ARG A 46 6.79 5.84 -8.77
CA ARG A 46 5.66 4.94 -9.06
C ARG A 46 4.73 5.50 -10.13
N ILE A 47 4.46 6.80 -10.08
CA ILE A 47 3.68 7.55 -11.08
C ILE A 47 4.38 7.48 -12.43
N HIS A 48 5.70 7.72 -12.47
CA HIS A 48 6.48 7.60 -13.70
C HIS A 48 6.36 6.20 -14.31
N TRP A 49 6.50 5.15 -13.49
CA TRP A 49 6.31 3.77 -13.97
C TRP A 49 4.89 3.48 -14.43
N ALA A 50 3.86 4.00 -13.73
CA ALA A 50 2.46 3.82 -14.11
C ALA A 50 2.16 4.51 -15.46
N ARG A 51 2.61 5.76 -15.65
CA ARG A 51 2.48 6.48 -16.93
C ARG A 51 3.14 5.73 -18.07
N THR A 52 4.34 5.19 -17.83
CA THR A 52 5.04 4.38 -18.84
C THR A 52 4.23 3.14 -19.21
N ARG A 53 3.71 2.41 -18.21
CA ARG A 53 2.89 1.20 -18.42
C ARG A 53 1.56 1.47 -19.12
N PHE A 54 0.94 2.63 -18.88
CA PHE A 54 -0.38 2.96 -19.42
C PHE A 54 -0.31 3.81 -20.70
N GLY A 55 0.90 4.09 -21.19
CA GLY A 55 1.13 4.77 -22.47
C GLY A 55 0.88 3.88 -23.70
N GLU A 56 0.68 2.58 -23.50
CA GLU A 56 0.37 1.61 -24.55
C GLU A 56 -1.10 1.69 -25.01
N ASP A 57 -1.36 1.29 -26.26
CA ASP A 57 -2.72 1.23 -26.82
C ASP A 57 -3.63 0.31 -25.99
N GLY A 58 -4.91 0.68 -25.83
CA GLY A 58 -5.89 -0.10 -25.06
C GLY A 58 -5.83 0.11 -23.54
N CYS A 59 -5.04 1.08 -23.06
CA CYS A 59 -4.96 1.45 -21.64
C CYS A 59 -5.81 2.66 -21.24
N GLU A 60 -6.81 3.07 -22.04
CA GLU A 60 -7.68 4.24 -21.77
C GLU A 60 -8.26 4.23 -20.36
N ARG A 61 -8.73 3.05 -19.92
CA ARG A 61 -9.29 2.87 -18.59
C ARG A 61 -8.25 3.11 -17.48
N HIS A 62 -7.08 2.48 -17.61
CA HIS A 62 -5.99 2.61 -16.64
C HIS A 62 -5.50 4.05 -16.54
N ARG A 63 -5.50 4.79 -17.66
CA ARG A 63 -5.20 6.23 -17.67
C ARG A 63 -6.23 7.04 -16.89
N ARG A 64 -7.53 6.76 -17.05
CA ARG A 64 -8.59 7.43 -16.25
C ARG A 64 -8.47 7.12 -14.75
N ASP A 65 -8.21 5.85 -14.41
CA ASP A 65 -7.98 5.45 -13.02
C ASP A 65 -6.74 6.17 -12.46
N LEU A 66 -5.65 6.26 -13.24
CA LEU A 66 -4.44 6.99 -12.87
C LEU A 66 -4.73 8.48 -12.62
N ASP A 67 -5.48 9.14 -13.51
CA ASP A 67 -5.85 10.56 -13.31
C ASP A 67 -6.66 10.77 -12.01
N GLY A 68 -7.53 9.82 -11.67
CA GLY A 68 -8.25 9.80 -10.40
C GLY A 68 -7.30 9.63 -9.20
N ALA A 69 -6.36 8.68 -9.29
CA ALA A 69 -5.37 8.43 -8.25
C ALA A 69 -4.46 9.64 -8.02
N LEU A 70 -4.06 10.34 -9.07
CA LEU A 70 -3.22 11.54 -8.97
C LEU A 70 -3.91 12.67 -8.19
N ARG A 71 -5.17 13.00 -8.53
CA ARG A 71 -5.94 14.03 -7.80
C ARG A 71 -6.11 13.69 -6.32
N LEU A 72 -6.30 12.41 -6.02
CA LEU A 72 -6.48 11.95 -4.66
C LEU A 72 -5.16 11.97 -3.86
N LEU A 73 -4.04 11.62 -4.49
CA LEU A 73 -2.72 11.68 -3.86
C LEU A 73 -2.33 13.13 -3.51
N GLU A 74 -2.69 14.11 -4.33
CA GLU A 74 -2.48 15.52 -4.01
C GLU A 74 -3.16 15.88 -2.66
N GLY A 75 -4.44 15.55 -2.49
CA GLY A 75 -5.15 15.79 -1.23
C GLY A 75 -4.59 15.00 -0.04
N LEU A 76 -4.20 13.73 -0.25
CA LEU A 76 -3.62 12.90 0.81
C LEU A 76 -2.26 13.40 1.31
N LEU A 77 -1.44 13.99 0.42
CA LEU A 77 -0.15 14.57 0.78
C LEU A 77 -0.35 15.87 1.59
N ASP A 78 -1.31 16.71 1.18
CA ASP A 78 -1.66 17.94 1.91
C ASP A 78 -2.21 17.64 3.31
N ASP A 79 -3.09 16.65 3.44
CA ASP A 79 -3.62 16.21 4.74
C ASP A 79 -2.55 15.54 5.60
N GLY A 80 -1.66 14.76 4.97
CA GLY A 80 -0.56 14.07 5.63
C GLY A 80 0.48 15.01 6.25
N ALA A 81 0.61 16.24 5.74
CA ALA A 81 1.48 17.25 6.33
C ALA A 81 1.08 17.66 7.76
N ARG A 82 -0.12 17.27 8.22
CA ARG A 82 -0.63 17.54 9.59
C ARG A 82 -0.22 16.47 10.60
N GLU A 83 0.25 15.32 10.14
CA GLU A 83 0.72 14.22 10.98
C GLU A 83 2.26 14.24 11.04
N ALA A 84 2.83 13.88 12.20
CA ALA A 84 4.29 13.77 12.30
C ALA A 84 4.77 12.61 11.42
N PRO A 85 5.68 12.85 10.45
CA PRO A 85 6.15 11.79 9.58
C PRO A 85 7.01 10.78 10.36
N VAL A 86 6.91 9.51 9.97
CA VAL A 86 7.73 8.42 10.49
C VAL A 86 8.66 7.91 9.39
N LEU A 87 9.70 7.17 9.79
CA LEU A 87 10.47 6.37 8.86
C LEU A 87 9.62 5.19 8.37
N LEU A 88 9.39 5.14 7.07
CA LEU A 88 8.66 4.07 6.40
C LEU A 88 9.61 3.04 5.79
N HIS A 89 9.13 1.80 5.63
CA HIS A 89 9.78 0.83 4.75
C HIS A 89 9.75 1.32 3.30
N GLY A 90 8.63 1.90 2.86
CA GLY A 90 8.45 2.53 1.54
C GLY A 90 8.27 1.55 0.37
N ASP A 91 8.39 0.26 0.64
CA ASP A 91 8.10 -0.85 -0.28
C ASP A 91 7.61 -2.10 0.47
N LEU A 92 6.77 -1.92 1.50
CA LEU A 92 6.30 -3.02 2.36
C LEU A 92 5.34 -3.93 1.59
N GLN A 93 5.78 -5.13 1.22
CA GLN A 93 4.99 -6.11 0.45
C GLN A 93 5.47 -7.53 0.71
N ALA A 94 4.61 -8.53 0.48
CA ALA A 94 4.87 -9.93 0.85
C ALA A 94 6.25 -10.48 0.43
N LYS A 95 6.72 -10.17 -0.79
CA LYS A 95 8.03 -10.63 -1.29
C LYS A 95 9.25 -10.07 -0.52
N ASN A 96 9.04 -9.02 0.26
CA ASN A 96 10.05 -8.30 1.04
C ASN A 96 9.96 -8.65 2.54
N LEU A 97 9.18 -9.68 2.90
CA LEU A 97 9.00 -10.13 4.28
C LEU A 97 9.72 -11.46 4.47
N ILE A 98 10.25 -11.72 5.66
CA ILE A 98 10.89 -12.98 6.02
C ILE A 98 10.40 -13.36 7.42
N VAL A 99 9.96 -14.61 7.58
CA VAL A 99 9.69 -15.17 8.91
C VAL A 99 11.01 -15.68 9.49
N CYS A 100 11.48 -15.02 10.56
CA CYS A 100 12.70 -15.34 11.28
C CYS A 100 12.33 -15.84 12.69
N GLY A 101 12.20 -17.16 12.85
CA GLY A 101 11.70 -17.75 14.09
C GLY A 101 10.22 -17.43 14.29
N ASP A 102 9.88 -16.79 15.41
CA ASP A 102 8.51 -16.37 15.76
C ASP A 102 8.20 -14.93 15.34
N ARG A 103 9.07 -14.29 14.54
CA ARG A 103 8.93 -12.87 14.17
C ARG A 103 8.99 -12.63 12.68
N LEU A 104 8.14 -11.72 12.23
CA LEU A 104 8.19 -11.17 10.89
C LEU A 104 9.21 -10.02 10.80
N THR A 105 10.04 -10.06 9.77
CA THR A 105 11.07 -9.06 9.46
C THR A 105 10.91 -8.58 8.03
N ALA A 106 11.18 -7.28 7.79
CA ALA A 106 11.19 -6.70 6.44
C ALA A 106 12.63 -6.55 5.91
N VAL A 107 12.79 -6.69 4.59
CA VAL A 107 14.04 -6.50 3.85
C VAL A 107 13.80 -5.66 2.60
N ASP A 108 14.87 -5.19 1.97
CA ASP A 108 14.81 -4.40 0.72
C ASP A 108 13.94 -3.12 0.85
N PRO A 109 14.25 -2.23 1.82
CA PRO A 109 13.50 -1.00 2.00
C PRO A 109 13.77 0.00 0.87
N LEU A 110 12.77 0.81 0.57
CA LEU A 110 12.91 2.06 -0.19
C LEU A 110 12.61 3.22 0.78
N PRO A 111 13.51 3.46 1.74
CA PRO A 111 13.21 4.23 2.94
C PRO A 111 12.87 5.67 2.59
N VAL A 112 11.77 6.15 3.15
CA VAL A 112 11.27 7.52 3.00
C VAL A 112 10.56 7.97 4.27
N LEU A 113 10.45 9.28 4.45
CA LEU A 113 9.63 9.88 5.48
C LEU A 113 8.20 10.09 4.98
N GLY A 114 7.22 9.71 5.79
CA GLY A 114 5.82 9.88 5.40
C GLY A 114 4.83 9.44 6.46
N PRO A 115 3.54 9.39 6.11
CA PRO A 115 2.51 9.02 7.06
C PRO A 115 2.53 7.50 7.32
N PRO A 116 2.38 7.04 8.58
CA PRO A 116 2.38 5.62 8.96
C PRO A 116 1.43 4.75 8.13
N VAL A 117 0.28 5.30 7.72
CA VAL A 117 -0.73 4.59 6.92
C VAL A 117 -0.20 4.08 5.58
N PHE A 118 0.87 4.71 5.04
CA PHE A 118 1.40 4.39 3.72
C PHE A 118 1.85 2.93 3.59
N ASP A 119 2.63 2.41 4.54
CA ASP A 119 3.19 1.05 4.44
C ASP A 119 2.09 -0.02 4.49
N LEU A 120 1.09 0.16 5.38
CA LEU A 120 -0.06 -0.75 5.47
C LEU A 120 -0.92 -0.67 4.20
N ALA A 121 -1.23 0.54 3.72
CA ALA A 121 -1.97 0.73 2.48
C ALA A 121 -1.25 0.10 1.27
N PHE A 122 0.07 0.26 1.21
CA PHE A 122 0.89 -0.33 0.15
C PHE A 122 0.86 -1.86 0.25
N TRP A 123 1.04 -2.43 1.44
CA TRP A 123 0.95 -3.87 1.63
C TRP A 123 -0.40 -4.42 1.16
N ILE A 124 -1.53 -3.81 1.57
CA ILE A 124 -2.88 -4.21 1.14
C ILE A 124 -3.01 -4.15 -0.40
N ALA A 125 -2.55 -3.06 -1.02
CA ALA A 125 -2.57 -2.88 -2.48
C ALA A 125 -1.72 -3.92 -3.24
N LYS A 126 -0.71 -4.52 -2.58
CA LYS A 126 0.13 -5.57 -3.16
C LYS A 126 -0.42 -6.98 -2.90
N SER A 127 -1.19 -7.19 -1.83
CA SER A 127 -1.75 -8.50 -1.42
C SER A 127 -3.02 -8.94 -2.16
N VAL A 128 -3.52 -8.14 -3.10
CA VAL A 128 -4.78 -8.39 -3.86
C VAL A 128 -4.82 -9.76 -4.57
N HIS A 129 -3.67 -10.36 -4.84
CA HIS A 129 -3.59 -11.64 -5.54
C HIS A 129 -3.64 -12.85 -4.63
N ASP A 130 -3.37 -12.66 -3.34
CA ASP A 130 -3.16 -13.76 -2.42
C ASP A 130 -4.42 -14.02 -1.58
N HIS A 131 -5.28 -13.01 -1.37
CA HIS A 131 -6.48 -13.11 -0.51
C HIS A 131 -7.57 -12.07 -0.84
N PRO A 132 -8.80 -12.23 -0.32
CA PRO A 132 -9.88 -11.25 -0.50
C PRO A 132 -9.54 -9.90 0.16
N THR A 133 -9.13 -8.91 -0.62
CA THR A 133 -8.53 -7.67 -0.11
C THR A 133 -9.47 -6.76 0.68
N ALA A 134 -10.79 -6.81 0.41
CA ALA A 134 -11.78 -5.99 1.11
C ALA A 134 -11.83 -6.30 2.61
N THR A 135 -11.45 -7.52 3.03
CA THR A 135 -11.42 -7.87 4.45
C THR A 135 -10.24 -7.24 5.19
N TYR A 136 -9.14 -6.90 4.50
CA TYR A 136 -7.97 -6.34 5.19
C TYR A 136 -8.14 -4.90 5.62
N LEU A 137 -8.89 -4.10 4.87
CA LEU A 137 -9.13 -2.71 5.25
C LEU A 137 -9.83 -2.64 6.61
N ASP A 138 -10.89 -3.42 6.78
CA ASP A 138 -11.65 -3.48 8.03
C ASP A 138 -10.86 -4.17 9.14
N GLN A 139 -10.20 -5.30 8.86
CA GLN A 139 -9.39 -6.02 9.85
C GLN A 139 -8.20 -5.21 10.36
N VAL A 140 -7.55 -4.40 9.51
CA VAL A 140 -6.50 -3.46 9.97
C VAL A 140 -7.09 -2.44 10.93
N CYS A 141 -8.27 -1.91 10.65
CA CYS A 141 -8.94 -0.96 11.56
C CYS A 141 -9.40 -1.63 12.87
N GLU A 142 -9.78 -2.92 12.84
CA GLU A 142 -10.08 -3.70 14.05
C GLU A 142 -8.83 -3.92 14.91
N LEU A 143 -7.69 -4.24 14.28
CA LEU A 143 -6.41 -4.45 14.96
C LEU A 143 -5.76 -3.15 15.43
N ARG A 144 -5.98 -2.05 14.70
CA ARG A 144 -5.44 -0.71 14.99
C ARG A 144 -6.55 0.35 14.90
N PRO A 145 -7.37 0.51 15.95
CA PRO A 145 -8.55 1.38 15.97
C PRO A 145 -8.28 2.87 15.70
N ASP A 146 -7.04 3.33 15.93
CA ASP A 146 -6.64 4.72 15.66
C ASP A 146 -6.34 4.98 14.17
N THR A 147 -6.41 3.95 13.33
CA THR A 147 -6.23 4.10 11.88
C THR A 147 -7.45 4.79 11.27
N ASP A 148 -7.23 5.93 10.62
CA ASP A 148 -8.26 6.57 9.79
C ASP A 148 -8.58 5.66 8.59
N ARG A 149 -9.74 5.00 8.65
CA ARG A 149 -10.20 4.06 7.62
C ARG A 149 -10.36 4.72 6.26
N ASP A 150 -10.92 5.92 6.19
CA ASP A 150 -11.13 6.61 4.91
C ASP A 150 -9.78 6.92 4.27
N ARG A 151 -8.83 7.41 5.06
CA ARG A 151 -7.47 7.65 4.61
C ARG A 151 -6.75 6.38 4.17
N LEU A 152 -6.92 5.26 4.90
CA LEU A 152 -6.39 3.94 4.52
C LEU A 152 -6.96 3.47 3.18
N VAL A 153 -8.27 3.57 2.97
CA VAL A 153 -8.97 3.18 1.73
C VAL A 153 -8.44 4.00 0.55
N ARG A 154 -8.38 5.33 0.71
CA ARG A 154 -7.91 6.26 -0.32
C ARG A 154 -6.45 5.97 -0.72
N TRP A 155 -5.54 5.83 0.26
CA TRP A 155 -4.15 5.45 -0.03
C TRP A 155 -4.06 4.10 -0.74
N THR A 156 -4.79 3.10 -0.26
CA THR A 156 -4.77 1.74 -0.82
C THR A 156 -5.22 1.74 -2.28
N TRP A 157 -6.32 2.45 -2.59
CA TRP A 157 -6.83 2.54 -3.95
C TRP A 157 -5.83 3.22 -4.89
N ALA A 158 -5.29 4.38 -4.51
CA ALA A 158 -4.31 5.08 -5.32
C ALA A 158 -3.07 4.22 -5.59
N LEU A 159 -2.53 3.55 -4.56
CA LEU A 159 -1.38 2.68 -4.70
C LEU A 159 -1.68 1.44 -5.56
N ALA A 160 -2.88 0.86 -5.45
CA ALA A 160 -3.30 -0.25 -6.30
C ALA A 160 -3.36 0.14 -7.78
N VAL A 161 -3.85 1.35 -8.09
CA VAL A 161 -3.82 1.93 -9.44
C VAL A 161 -2.39 2.12 -9.93
N LEU A 162 -1.53 2.77 -9.14
CA LEU A 162 -0.12 2.98 -9.50
C LEU A 162 0.66 1.69 -9.72
N GLU A 163 0.30 0.63 -9.01
CA GLU A 163 0.94 -0.68 -9.10
C GLU A 163 0.26 -1.63 -10.10
N ASN A 164 -0.79 -1.18 -10.81
CA ASN A 164 -1.46 -2.00 -11.80
C ASN A 164 -0.56 -2.28 -13.01
N ARG A 165 -0.62 -3.53 -13.50
CA ARG A 165 0.22 -4.04 -14.60
C ARG A 165 -0.65 -4.79 -15.60
N PRO A 166 -1.39 -4.09 -16.47
CA PRO A 166 -2.38 -4.70 -17.36
C PRO A 166 -1.78 -5.70 -18.36
N ALA A 167 -0.50 -5.57 -18.70
CA ALA A 167 0.20 -6.48 -19.59
C ALA A 167 0.57 -7.83 -18.92
N LEU A 168 0.54 -7.94 -17.59
CA LEU A 168 0.87 -9.19 -16.89
C LEU A 168 -0.40 -10.03 -16.68
N PRO A 169 -0.45 -11.28 -17.16
CA PRO A 169 -1.67 -12.11 -17.07
C PRO A 169 -2.06 -12.46 -15.64
N ARG A 170 -1.06 -12.75 -14.79
CA ARG A 170 -1.28 -13.19 -13.41
C ARG A 170 -1.87 -12.04 -12.59
N GLY A 171 -3.06 -12.25 -12.05
CA GLY A 171 -3.64 -11.31 -11.09
C GLY A 171 -4.34 -10.09 -11.71
N ARG A 172 -4.31 -9.94 -13.03
CA ARG A 172 -4.82 -8.74 -13.73
C ARG A 172 -6.29 -8.46 -13.39
N GLU A 173 -7.13 -9.48 -13.48
CA GLU A 173 -8.56 -9.36 -13.23
C GLU A 173 -8.83 -9.03 -11.76
N GLN A 174 -8.21 -9.75 -10.82
CA GLN A 174 -8.36 -9.52 -9.38
C GLN A 174 -7.98 -8.10 -8.98
N ARG A 175 -6.87 -7.58 -9.53
CA ARG A 175 -6.43 -6.20 -9.25
C ARG A 175 -7.39 -5.17 -9.83
N GLN A 176 -7.91 -5.42 -11.02
CA GLN A 176 -8.86 -4.51 -11.63
C GLN A 176 -10.22 -4.52 -10.91
N GLU A 177 -10.71 -5.70 -10.53
CA GLU A 177 -11.91 -5.88 -9.72
C GLU A 177 -11.77 -5.17 -8.37
N PHE A 178 -10.60 -5.27 -7.73
CA PHE A 178 -10.31 -4.56 -6.49
C PHE A 178 -10.36 -3.03 -6.67
N ILE A 179 -9.70 -2.51 -7.72
CA ILE A 179 -9.75 -1.08 -8.05
C ILE A 179 -11.20 -0.63 -8.32
N ASP A 180 -11.98 -1.46 -9.02
CA ASP A 180 -13.38 -1.16 -9.33
C ASP A 180 -14.27 -1.16 -8.09
N GLY A 181 -14.06 -2.12 -7.19
CA GLY A 181 -14.85 -2.28 -5.97
C GLY A 181 -14.69 -1.10 -5.01
N LEU A 182 -13.48 -0.55 -4.91
CA LEU A 182 -13.21 0.62 -4.06
C LEU A 182 -13.51 1.97 -4.75
N ARG A 183 -13.61 2.01 -6.09
CA ARG A 183 -13.81 3.26 -6.83
C ARG A 183 -15.02 4.08 -6.34
N PRO A 184 -16.22 3.51 -6.08
CA PRO A 184 -17.38 4.29 -5.63
C PRO A 184 -17.17 4.98 -4.29
N GLU A 185 -16.54 4.28 -3.33
CA GLU A 185 -16.24 4.81 -2.00
C GLU A 185 -15.22 5.95 -2.08
N VAL A 186 -14.18 5.76 -2.88
CA VAL A 186 -13.10 6.73 -3.03
C VAL A 186 -13.53 7.99 -3.78
N LEU A 187 -14.34 7.86 -4.85
CA LEU A 187 -14.76 9.00 -5.66
C LEU A 187 -15.98 9.74 -5.11
N ALA A 188 -16.70 9.20 -4.13
CA ALA A 188 -17.75 9.93 -3.41
C ALA A 188 -17.17 10.97 -2.43
N SER A 189 -15.88 10.85 -2.13
CA SER A 189 -15.15 11.55 -1.08
C SER A 189 -14.20 12.65 -1.59
N VAL A 190 -14.20 12.89 -2.91
CA VAL A 190 -13.43 13.92 -3.64
C VAL A 190 -14.39 14.90 -4.28
#